data_AF-A0A183LQA9-F1
#
_entry.id   AF-A0A183LQA9-F1
#
_cell.length_a   1.000
_cell.length_b   1.000
_cell.length_c   1.000
_cell.angle_alpha   90.00
_cell.angle_beta   90.00
_cell.angle_gamma   90.00
#
_symmetry.space_group_name_H-M   'P 1'
#
loop_
_entity.id
_entity.type
_entity.pdbx_description
1 polymer ?
#
loop_
_entity_poly.entity_id
_entity_poly.type
_entity_poly.pdbx_seq_one_letter_code
_entity_poly.pdbx_strand_id
1 'polypeptide(L)'
;MKRSTVFVGDHPVSRDDWFLDESSQSDLSQLRIHMPSLQPGRYSIYIDSVEFGRILCNQEFTYLHSDVNLIQSPRSSLAGKYILDKYS
;
A
#
# COMPACT_ATOMS: atom_id res chain seq x y z
N MET A 1 2.29 19.13 4.10
CA MET A 1 3.54 18.41 3.76
C MET A 1 4.27 19.16 2.67
N LYS A 2 5.52 19.58 2.90
CA LYS A 2 6.41 20.01 1.80
C LYS A 2 6.53 18.82 0.82
N ARG A 3 6.65 19.12 -0.48
CA ARG A 3 6.59 18.16 -1.61
C ARG A 3 7.37 16.87 -1.31
N SER A 4 6.67 15.82 -0.89
CA SER A 4 7.21 14.46 -0.83
C SER A 4 6.61 13.63 -1.96
N THR A 5 7.43 12.77 -2.56
CA THR A 5 7.02 11.87 -3.64
C THR A 5 7.30 10.44 -3.23
N VAL A 6 6.31 9.57 -3.40
CA VAL A 6 6.45 8.13 -3.15
C VAL A 6 6.86 7.45 -4.44
N PHE A 7 7.75 6.47 -4.37
CA PHE A 7 8.18 5.66 -5.50
C PHE A 7 8.02 4.17 -5.20
N VAL A 8 7.65 3.41 -6.23
CA VAL A 8 7.71 1.94 -6.25
C VAL A 8 8.77 1.54 -7.27
N GLY A 9 9.92 1.09 -6.80
CA GLY A 9 11.16 1.05 -7.59
C GLY A 9 11.52 2.46 -8.08
N ASP A 10 11.63 2.63 -9.39
CA ASP A 10 11.87 3.93 -10.03
C ASP A 10 10.58 4.65 -10.46
N HIS A 11 9.40 4.07 -10.19
CA HIS A 11 8.13 4.61 -10.68
C HIS A 11 7.51 5.55 -9.64
N PRO A 12 7.30 6.85 -9.98
CA PRO A 12 6.64 7.77 -9.08
C PRO A 12 5.15 7.43 -8.94
N VAL A 13 4.65 7.48 -7.70
CA VAL A 13 3.24 7.32 -7.38
C VAL A 13 2.59 8.71 -7.33
N SER A 14 1.45 8.87 -8.00
CA SER A 14 0.68 10.12 -7.99
C SER A 14 0.29 10.51 -6.57
N ARG A 15 0.21 11.82 -6.28
CA ARG A 15 -0.19 12.30 -4.94
C ARG A 15 -1.59 11.82 -4.54
N ASP A 16 -2.47 11.63 -5.51
CA ASP A 16 -3.85 11.18 -5.31
C ASP A 16 -3.93 9.67 -4.98
N ASP A 17 -2.87 8.93 -5.28
CA ASP A 17 -2.79 7.47 -5.10
C ASP A 17 -2.10 7.08 -3.78
N TRP A 18 -1.80 8.04 -2.90
CA TRP A 18 -1.30 7.71 -1.56
C TRP A 18 -1.88 8.59 -0.46
N PHE A 19 -1.99 8.00 0.72
CA PHE A 19 -2.56 8.62 1.92
C PHE A 19 -1.62 8.39 3.09
N LEU A 20 -1.35 9.46 3.84
CA LEU A 20 -0.61 9.38 5.10
C LEU A 20 -1.59 9.59 6.25
N ASP A 21 -1.68 8.59 7.10
CA ASP A 21 -2.37 8.67 8.39
C ASP A 21 -1.33 8.98 9.47
N GLU A 22 -1.24 10.25 9.87
CA GLU A 22 -0.34 10.70 10.93
C GLU A 22 -0.98 10.42 12.29
N SER A 23 -0.51 9.39 12.97
CA SER A 23 -0.94 9.11 14.34
C SER A 23 -0.33 10.14 15.29
N SER A 24 -1.08 10.51 16.33
CA SER A 24 -0.52 11.30 17.44
C SER A 24 0.47 10.50 18.29
N GLN A 25 0.60 9.19 18.07
CA GLN A 25 1.62 8.34 18.66
C GLN A 25 2.84 8.28 17.73
N SER A 26 4.01 8.59 18.27
CA SER A 26 5.24 8.90 17.52
C SER A 26 5.75 7.82 16.55
N ASP A 27 5.27 6.58 16.66
CA ASP A 27 5.75 5.43 15.87
C ASP A 27 4.65 4.73 15.05
N LEU A 28 3.45 5.32 14.96
CA LEU A 28 2.28 4.66 14.34
C LEU A 28 1.80 5.29 13.03
N SER A 29 2.56 6.20 12.44
CA SER A 29 2.18 6.80 11.16
C SER A 29 2.13 5.74 10.05
N GLN A 30 1.02 5.71 9.31
CA GLN A 30 0.79 4.73 8.25
C GLN A 30 0.74 5.40 6.89
N LEU A 31 1.60 4.97 5.97
CA LEU A 31 1.52 5.32 4.56
C LEU A 31 0.77 4.23 3.80
N ARG A 32 -0.34 4.61 3.16
CA ARG A 32 -1.13 3.73 2.27
C ARG A 32 -0.93 4.17 0.83
N ILE A 33 -0.68 3.21 -0.05
CA ILE A 33 -0.34 3.46 -1.45
C ILE A 33 -1.22 2.56 -2.32
N HIS A 34 -1.90 3.14 -3.31
CA HIS A 34 -2.48 2.41 -4.41
C HIS A 34 -1.35 1.99 -5.36
N MET A 35 -1.17 0.68 -5.48
CA MET A 35 -0.05 0.10 -6.22
C MET A 35 -0.19 0.38 -7.73
N PRO A 36 0.80 1.02 -8.38
CA PRO A 36 0.77 1.26 -9.82
C PRO A 36 0.83 -0.06 -10.61
N SER A 37 0.31 -0.07 -11.84
CA SER A 37 0.42 -1.26 -12.70
C SER A 37 1.86 -1.39 -13.26
N LEU A 38 2.64 -2.29 -12.65
CA LEU A 38 4.03 -2.57 -13.05
C LEU A 38 4.18 -3.99 -13.60
N GLN A 39 5.29 -4.23 -14.30
CA GLN A 39 5.67 -5.58 -14.71
C GLN A 39 5.92 -6.49 -13.49
N PRO A 40 5.70 -7.80 -13.61
CA PRO A 40 6.01 -8.75 -12.54
C PRO A 40 7.45 -8.61 -12.06
N GLY A 41 7.63 -8.61 -10.74
CA GLY A 41 8.92 -8.34 -10.13
C GLY A 41 8.80 -7.86 -8.69
N ARG A 42 9.94 -7.81 -8.01
CA ARG A 42 10.05 -7.27 -6.65
C ARG A 42 10.46 -5.80 -6.72
N TYR A 43 9.73 -4.95 -6.01
CA TYR A 43 9.97 -3.51 -5.98
C TYR A 43 10.07 -3.03 -4.54
N SER A 44 11.10 -2.24 -4.28
CA SER A 44 11.26 -1.49 -3.04
C SER A 44 10.40 -0.24 -3.07
N ILE A 45 10.02 0.27 -1.89
CA ILE A 45 9.26 1.52 -1.77
C ILE A 45 10.22 2.61 -1.28
N TYR A 46 10.19 3.78 -1.91
CA TYR A 46 10.97 4.94 -1.49
C TYR A 46 10.08 6.15 -1.24
N ILE A 47 10.50 7.00 -0.31
CA ILE A 47 9.92 8.32 -0.09
C ILE A 47 11.01 9.34 -0.33
N ASP A 48 10.85 10.17 -1.35
CA ASP A 48 11.72 11.31 -1.60
C ASP A 48 11.12 12.56 -0.98
N SER A 49 11.89 13.21 -0.13
CA SER A 49 11.49 14.44 0.55
C SER A 49 12.61 15.47 0.46
N VAL A 50 12.23 16.74 0.42
CA VAL A 50 13.21 17.84 0.39
C VAL A 50 14.07 17.87 1.67
N GLU A 51 13.53 17.41 2.80
CA GLU A 51 14.19 17.52 4.11
C GLU A 51 15.16 16.36 4.39
N PHE A 52 14.84 15.16 3.91
CA PHE A 52 15.60 13.94 4.24
C PHE A 52 16.17 13.22 3.01
N GLY A 53 15.91 13.74 1.80
CA GLY A 53 16.23 13.06 0.55
C GLY A 53 15.38 11.79 0.36
N ARG A 54 15.93 10.84 -0.40
CA ARG A 54 15.29 9.57 -0.71
C ARG A 54 15.52 8.55 0.40
N ILE A 55 14.45 8.17 1.08
CA ILE A 55 14.43 7.18 2.16
C ILE A 55 13.86 5.86 1.61
N LEU A 56 14.51 4.74 1.90
CA LEU A 56 14.00 3.39 1.64
C LEU A 56 13.03 2.98 2.77
N CYS A 57 11.84 2.52 2.40
CA CYS A 57 10.93 1.87 3.33
C CYS A 57 11.35 0.40 3.50
N ASN A 58 11.28 -0.12 4.73
CA ASN A 58 11.62 -1.52 5.03
C ASN A 58 10.64 -2.54 4.40
N GLN A 59 9.51 -2.08 3.86
CA GLN A 59 8.50 -2.92 3.23
C GLN A 59 8.80 -3.05 1.73
N GLU A 60 8.68 -4.26 1.22
CA GLU A 60 8.83 -4.58 -0.20
C GLU A 60 7.56 -5.24 -0.73
N PHE A 61 7.28 -5.03 -2.01
CA PHE A 61 6.13 -5.62 -2.68
C PHE A 61 6.57 -6.42 -3.92
N THR A 62 5.85 -7.50 -4.20
CA THR A 62 6.09 -8.34 -5.38
C THR A 62 4.86 -8.31 -6.28
N TYR A 63 5.01 -7.78 -7.49
CA TYR A 63 4.03 -7.95 -8.55
C TYR A 63 4.16 -9.37 -9.08
N LEU A 64 3.07 -10.14 -8.95
CA LEU A 64 2.99 -11.47 -9.53
C LEU A 64 2.55 -11.37 -10.98
N HIS A 65 3.02 -12.29 -11.82
CA HIS A 65 2.48 -12.42 -13.16
C HIS A 65 1.03 -12.87 -13.03
N SER A 66 0.10 -12.04 -13.51
CA SER A 66 -1.30 -12.41 -13.60
C SER A 66 -1.49 -13.30 -14.82
N ASP A 67 -1.02 -14.55 -14.73
CA ASP A 67 -1.68 -15.60 -15.49
C ASP A 67 -3.05 -15.75 -14.87
N VAL A 68 -4.12 -15.48 -15.63
CA VAL A 68 -5.54 -15.72 -15.33
C VAL A 68 -6.39 -14.51 -14.90
N ASN A 69 -7.45 -14.31 -15.69
CA ASN A 69 -8.75 -13.72 -15.34
C ASN A 69 -9.23 -14.04 -13.92
N LEU A 70 -8.78 -13.30 -12.91
CA LEU A 70 -9.36 -13.36 -11.57
C LEU A 70 -9.71 -11.94 -11.11
N ILE A 71 -10.91 -11.53 -11.52
CA ILE A 71 -11.71 -10.58 -10.74
C ILE A 71 -12.00 -11.28 -9.40
N GLN A 72 -11.09 -11.13 -8.45
CA GLN A 72 -11.40 -11.28 -7.04
C GLN A 72 -11.05 -9.98 -6.37
N SER A 73 -12.09 -9.16 -6.18
CA SER A 73 -12.08 -8.02 -5.27
C SER A 73 -11.45 -8.46 -3.94
N PRO A 74 -10.55 -7.65 -3.34
CA PRO A 74 -9.90 -8.02 -2.10
C PRO A 74 -10.96 -8.25 -1.03
N ARG A 75 -11.08 -9.49 -0.56
CA ARG A 75 -11.91 -9.83 0.61
C ARG A 75 -11.32 -9.07 1.80
N SER A 76 -12.04 -8.07 2.29
CA SER A 76 -11.80 -7.47 3.60
C SER A 76 -11.98 -8.55 4.67
N SER A 77 -10.90 -9.24 5.06
CA SER A 77 -10.93 -10.16 6.19
C SER A 77 -10.79 -9.36 7.50
N LEU A 78 -11.84 -8.65 7.89
CA LEU A 78 -11.99 -8.05 9.22
C LEU A 78 -13.46 -7.74 9.52
N ALA A 79 -14.21 -8.79 9.85
CA ALA A 79 -15.39 -8.77 10.72
C ALA A 79 -15.78 -10.25 10.90
N GLY A 80 -15.61 -10.84 12.08
CA GLY A 80 -16.57 -10.65 13.14
C GLY A 80 -17.47 -11.89 13.19
N LYS A 81 -17.07 -12.84 14.03
CA LYS A 81 -17.81 -14.05 14.39
C LYS A 81 -19.26 -13.70 14.77
N TYR A 82 -20.22 -13.98 13.89
CA TYR A 82 -21.62 -14.11 14.28
C TYR A 82 -22.08 -15.53 13.94
N ILE A 83 -22.11 -16.37 14.98
CA ILE A 83 -22.94 -17.55 15.03
C ILE A 83 -24.38 -17.04 15.02
N LEU A 84 -25.16 -17.43 14.01
CA LEU A 84 -26.60 -17.41 14.11
C LEU A 84 -27.11 -18.80 13.73
N ASP A 85 -27.33 -19.61 14.76
CA ASP A 85 -28.39 -20.62 14.75
C ASP A 85 -29.66 -20.00 14.17
N LYS A 86 -30.32 -20.70 13.23
CA LYS A 86 -31.79 -20.79 13.21
C LYS A 86 -32.28 -21.86 12.23
N TYR A 87 -32.85 -22.89 12.84
CA TYR A 87 -34.00 -23.69 12.40
C TYR A 87 -34.82 -23.11 11.25
N SER A 88 -35.00 -23.90 10.19
CA SER A 88 -36.30 -24.45 9.74
C SER A 88 -36.07 -25.57 8.74
#